data_AF-R9L6N0-F1
#
_entry.id   AF-R9L6N0-F1
#
_cell.length_a   1.000
_cell.length_b   1.000
_cell.length_c   1.000
_cell.angle_alpha   90.00
_cell.angle_beta   90.00
_cell.angle_gamma   90.00
#
_symmetry.space_group_name_H-M   'P 1'
#
loop_
_entity.id
_entity.type
_entity.pdbx_description
1 polymer ?
#
loop_
_entity_poly.entity_id
_entity_poly.type
_entity_poly.pdbx_seq_one_letter_code
_entity_poly.pdbx_strand_id
1 'polypeptide(L)'
;MEGRTWLRKVKDNENLMKIMEMNLKRLQNTIEEMEEKRGSIFIRWLDQQNKYLEWELDFDPKRLKRYKRGEVVHIHFGFNAGSEHGGPHWAVVLDDNKRSSPTAVVLPCC
;
A
#
# COMPACT_ATOMS: atom_id res chain seq x y z
N MET A 1 34.95 -10.54 10.74
CA MET A 1 33.71 -10.19 11.45
C MET A 1 32.82 -9.50 10.42
N GLU A 2 32.26 -10.28 9.50
CA GLU A 2 30.84 -10.70 9.50
C GLU A 2 29.91 -9.50 9.29
N GLY A 3 29.08 -9.39 8.26
CA GLY A 3 28.78 -10.20 7.09
C GLY A 3 27.78 -9.39 6.28
N ARG A 4 28.11 -8.99 5.05
CA ARG A 4 27.14 -8.36 4.15
C ARG A 4 26.36 -9.49 3.49
N THR A 5 25.24 -9.87 4.10
CA THR A 5 24.27 -10.76 3.46
C THR A 5 23.74 -10.05 2.22
N TRP A 6 24.15 -10.50 1.03
CA TRP A 6 23.47 -10.11 -0.20
C TRP A 6 22.01 -10.55 -0.07
N LEU A 7 21.09 -9.59 0.03
CA LEU A 7 19.66 -9.90 0.03
C LEU A 7 19.35 -10.62 -1.29
N ARG A 8 18.99 -11.90 -1.20
CA ARG A 8 18.53 -12.67 -2.36
C ARG A 8 17.28 -12.01 -2.91
N LYS A 9 17.25 -11.74 -4.21
CA LYS A 9 16.06 -11.16 -4.85
C LYS A 9 15.06 -12.28 -5.12
N VAL A 10 13.77 -11.95 -5.17
CA VAL A 10 12.70 -12.93 -5.48
C VAL A 10 12.96 -13.64 -6.81
N LYS A 11 13.51 -12.92 -7.79
CA LYS A 11 13.89 -13.48 -9.11
C LYS A 11 14.92 -14.62 -9.04
N ASP A 12 15.70 -14.70 -7.97
CA ASP A 12 16.76 -15.71 -7.80
C ASP A 12 16.22 -17.00 -7.16
N ASN A 13 14.91 -17.05 -6.82
CA ASN A 13 14.25 -18.18 -6.17
C ASN A 13 13.12 -18.73 -7.06
N GLU A 14 13.39 -19.83 -7.75
CA GLU A 14 12.45 -20.48 -8.69
C GLU A 14 11.12 -20.86 -8.04
N ASN A 15 11.12 -21.33 -6.80
CA ASN A 15 9.88 -21.72 -6.11
C ASN A 15 8.99 -20.50 -5.85
N LEU A 16 9.57 -19.37 -5.42
CA LEU A 16 8.81 -18.14 -5.21
C LEU A 16 8.27 -17.57 -6.53
N MET A 17 9.05 -17.64 -7.61
CA MET A 17 8.59 -17.23 -8.94
C MET A 17 7.38 -18.06 -9.40
N LYS A 18 7.42 -19.39 -9.20
CA LYS A 18 6.29 -20.27 -9.53
C LYS A 18 5.04 -19.95 -8.71
N ILE A 19 5.19 -19.69 -7.42
CA ILE A 19 4.07 -19.28 -6.55
C ILE A 19 3.51 -17.93 -6.99
N MET A 20 4.37 -16.98 -7.36
CA MET A 20 3.96 -15.67 -7.87
C MET A 20 3.13 -15.81 -9.15
N GLU A 21 3.59 -16.56 -10.14
CA GLU A 21 2.86 -16.79 -11.39
C GLU A 21 1.50 -17.43 -11.15
N MET A 22 1.43 -18.44 -10.27
CA MET A 22 0.17 -19.09 -9.90
C MET A 22 -0.81 -18.10 -9.25
N ASN A 23 -0.33 -17.24 -8.35
CA ASN A 23 -1.15 -16.24 -7.68
C ASN A 23 -1.61 -15.14 -8.65
N LEU A 24 -0.75 -14.68 -9.56
CA LEU A 24 -1.11 -13.70 -10.58
C LEU A 24 -2.22 -14.24 -11.50
N LYS A 25 -2.11 -15.51 -11.92
CA LYS A 25 -3.16 -16.16 -12.72
C LYS A 25 -4.47 -16.27 -11.95
N ARG A 26 -4.42 -16.62 -10.66
CA ARG A 26 -5.62 -16.68 -9.80
C ARG A 26 -6.25 -15.29 -9.63
N LEU A 27 -5.42 -14.25 -9.44
CA LEU A 27 -5.87 -12.87 -9.32
C LEU A 27 -6.54 -12.41 -10.61
N GLN A 28 -5.94 -12.69 -11.77
CA GLN A 28 -6.51 -12.37 -13.08
C GLN A 28 -7.91 -12.97 -13.22
N ASN A 29 -8.06 -14.28 -13.03
CA ASN A 29 -9.37 -14.94 -13.10
C ASN A 29 -10.38 -14.34 -12.10
N THR A 30 -9.92 -13.87 -10.94
CA THR A 30 -10.80 -13.26 -9.94
C THR A 30 -11.30 -11.88 -10.40
N ILE A 31 -10.44 -11.08 -11.05
CA ILE A 31 -10.79 -9.76 -11.58
C ILE A 31 -11.73 -9.88 -12.78
N GLU A 32 -11.52 -10.88 -13.64
CA GLU A 32 -12.38 -11.14 -14.82
C GLU A 32 -13.84 -11.44 -14.43
N GLU A 33 -14.05 -12.07 -13.27
CA GLU A 33 -15.38 -12.36 -12.72
C GLU A 33 -15.96 -11.23 -11.84
N MET A 34 -15.24 -10.12 -11.65
CA MET A 34 -15.76 -8.96 -10.91
C MET A 34 -16.77 -8.18 -11.75
N GLU A 35 -17.74 -7.57 -11.08
CA GLU A 35 -18.57 -6.53 -11.69
C GLU A 35 -17.69 -5.38 -12.21
N GLU A 36 -18.01 -4.87 -13.40
CA GLU A 36 -17.15 -3.96 -14.18
C GLU A 36 -16.70 -2.72 -13.37
N LYS A 37 -17.63 -2.05 -12.67
CA LYS A 37 -17.30 -0.89 -11.85
C LYS A 37 -16.35 -1.28 -10.72
N ARG A 38 -16.64 -2.34 -9.96
CA ARG A 38 -15.75 -2.82 -8.89
C ARG A 38 -14.37 -3.23 -9.42
N GLY A 39 -14.33 -3.96 -10.53
CA GLY A 39 -13.09 -4.38 -11.20
C GLY A 39 -12.25 -3.18 -11.65
N SER A 40 -12.88 -2.17 -12.25
CA SER A 40 -12.19 -0.94 -12.68
C SER A 40 -11.52 -0.18 -11.53
N ILE A 41 -12.16 -0.14 -10.35
CA ILE A 41 -11.60 0.48 -9.14
C ILE A 41 -10.43 -0.36 -8.64
N PHE A 42 -10.56 -1.69 -8.62
CA PHE A 42 -9.48 -2.58 -8.19
C PHE A 42 -8.25 -2.47 -9.09
N ILE A 43 -8.42 -2.45 -10.41
CA ILE A 43 -7.32 -2.32 -11.38
C ILE A 43 -6.57 -1.00 -11.18
N ARG A 44 -7.29 0.12 -11.01
CA ARG A 44 -6.67 1.42 -10.71
C ARG A 44 -5.94 1.41 -9.38
N TRP A 45 -6.51 0.79 -8.35
CA TRP A 45 -5.85 0.63 -7.06
C TRP A 45 -4.57 -0.20 -7.18
N LEU A 46 -4.58 -1.29 -7.96
CA LEU A 46 -3.41 -2.15 -8.20
C LEU A 46 -2.28 -1.39 -8.90
N ASP A 47 -2.58 -0.61 -9.94
CA ASP A 47 -1.61 0.28 -10.59
C ASP A 47 -1.00 1.27 -9.59
N GLN A 48 -1.83 1.87 -8.74
CA GLN A 48 -1.37 2.79 -7.71
C GLN A 48 -0.48 2.10 -6.66
N GLN A 49 -0.78 0.86 -6.26
CA GLN A 49 0.06 0.11 -5.32
C GLN A 49 1.43 -0.22 -5.91
N ASN A 50 1.50 -0.58 -7.20
CA ASN A 50 2.78 -0.82 -7.87
C ASN A 50 3.65 0.45 -7.87
N LYS A 51 3.07 1.60 -8.19
CA LYS A 51 3.77 2.90 -8.12
C LYS A 51 4.28 3.21 -6.71
N TYR A 52 3.49 2.91 -5.68
CA TYR A 52 3.96 3.10 -4.30
C TYR A 52 5.15 2.22 -3.94
N LEU A 53 5.17 0.95 -4.37
CA LEU A 53 6.33 0.06 -4.15
C LEU A 53 7.58 0.54 -4.90
N GLU A 54 7.42 1.10 -6.09
CA GLU A 54 8.53 1.72 -6.83
C GLU A 54 9.05 2.97 -6.11
N TRP A 55 8.17 3.84 -5.64
CA TRP A 55 8.53 5.08 -4.95
C TRP A 55 9.07 4.85 -3.53
N GLU A 56 8.71 3.74 -2.88
CA GLU A 56 9.20 3.40 -1.54
C GLU A 56 10.72 3.31 -1.49
N LEU A 57 11.37 2.89 -2.59
CA LEU A 57 12.83 2.78 -2.69
C LEU A 57 13.56 4.11 -2.46
N ASP A 58 12.94 5.23 -2.84
CA ASP A 58 13.50 6.58 -2.75
C ASP A 58 12.76 7.47 -1.72
N PHE A 59 11.88 6.88 -0.92
CA PHE A 59 11.03 7.61 0.02
C PHE A 59 11.83 8.16 1.22
N ASP A 60 11.78 9.49 1.41
CA ASP A 60 12.36 10.17 2.57
C ASP A 60 11.26 10.85 3.40
N PRO A 61 10.92 10.33 4.60
CA PRO A 61 9.89 10.90 5.45
C PRO A 61 10.21 12.33 5.91
N LYS A 62 11.48 12.75 5.89
CA LYS A 62 11.87 14.13 6.26
C LYS A 62 11.41 15.17 5.25
N ARG A 63 11.02 14.76 4.04
CA ARG A 63 10.44 15.66 3.03
C ARG A 63 8.95 15.90 3.25
N LEU A 64 8.31 15.10 4.10
CA LEU A 64 6.90 15.26 4.41
C LEU A 64 6.64 16.36 5.45
N LYS A 65 5.43 16.91 5.41
CA LYS A 65 4.89 17.76 6.47
C LYS A 65 4.77 16.93 7.75
N ARG A 66 5.09 17.55 8.90
CA ARG A 66 4.76 16.97 10.21
C ARG A 66 3.27 17.10 10.45
N TYR A 67 2.60 15.97 10.62
CA TYR A 67 1.21 15.92 11.06
C TYR A 67 1.12 16.11 12.57
N LYS A 68 0.16 16.91 13.02
CA LYS A 68 -0.11 17.11 14.45
C LYS A 68 -1.30 16.27 14.88
N ARG A 69 -1.29 15.82 16.14
CA ARG A 69 -2.46 15.20 16.76
C ARG A 69 -3.68 16.12 16.66
N GLY A 70 -4.81 15.58 16.22
CA GLY A 70 -6.06 16.31 15.98
C GLY A 70 -6.16 16.98 14.60
N GLU A 71 -5.10 16.92 13.78
CA GLU A 71 -5.13 17.45 12.42
C GLU A 71 -6.02 16.58 11.51
N VAL A 72 -6.81 17.25 10.67
CA VAL A 72 -7.68 16.60 9.68
C VAL A 72 -6.93 16.48 8.36
N VAL A 73 -6.85 15.26 7.84
CA VAL A 73 -6.11 14.91 6.63
C VAL A 73 -7.00 14.17 5.65
N HIS A 74 -6.78 14.38 4.36
CA HIS A 74 -7.44 13.64 3.30
C HIS A 74 -6.51 12.51 2.84
N ILE A 75 -6.93 11.26 3.02
CA ILE A 75 -6.10 10.07 2.78
C ILE A 75 -6.87 9.08 1.92
N HIS A 76 -6.14 8.31 1.10
CA HIS A 76 -6.68 7.19 0.34
C HIS A 76 -6.50 5.88 1.12
N PHE A 77 -7.59 5.28 1.63
CA PHE A 77 -7.55 4.05 2.42
C PHE A 77 -7.38 2.76 1.60
N GLY A 78 -7.35 2.86 0.27
CA GLY A 78 -7.09 1.74 -0.62
C GLY A 78 -8.39 1.13 -1.18
N PHE A 79 -8.34 -0.13 -1.59
CA PHE A 79 -9.53 -0.84 -2.05
C PHE A 79 -10.32 -1.39 -0.85
N ASN A 80 -11.65 -1.28 -0.87
CA ASN A 80 -12.51 -1.77 0.21
C ASN A 80 -12.70 -3.30 0.14
N ALA A 81 -11.77 -4.03 0.73
CA ALA A 81 -11.93 -5.45 0.96
C ALA A 81 -13.03 -5.68 2.01
N GLY A 82 -14.12 -6.37 1.62
CA GLY A 82 -15.28 -6.55 2.50
C GLY A 82 -15.93 -5.22 2.89
N SER A 83 -15.94 -4.93 4.19
CA SER A 83 -16.55 -3.73 4.79
C SER A 83 -15.52 -2.74 5.34
N GLU A 84 -14.25 -2.85 4.94
CA GLU A 84 -13.22 -1.87 5.29
C GLU A 84 -13.51 -0.51 4.65
N HIS A 85 -13.05 0.57 5.31
CA HIS A 85 -13.02 1.89 4.68
C HIS A 85 -12.04 1.84 3.50
N GLY A 86 -12.50 2.24 2.32
CA GLY A 86 -11.69 2.28 1.11
C GLY A 86 -11.95 3.55 0.32
N GLY A 87 -11.02 3.90 -0.56
CA GLY A 87 -11.07 5.14 -1.34
C GLY A 87 -10.61 6.37 -0.56
N PRO A 88 -10.78 7.57 -1.14
CA PRO A 88 -10.42 8.84 -0.53
C PRO A 88 -11.41 9.25 0.57
N HIS A 89 -10.90 9.47 1.77
CA HIS A 89 -11.70 9.91 2.92
C HIS A 89 -10.92 10.87 3.82
N TRP A 90 -11.67 11.63 4.61
CA TRP A 90 -11.10 12.43 5.68
C TRP A 90 -10.80 11.57 6.91
N ALA A 91 -9.75 11.91 7.62
CA ALA A 91 -9.35 11.24 8.85
C ALA A 91 -8.69 12.22 9.82
N VAL A 92 -8.75 11.90 11.10
CA VAL A 92 -8.10 12.67 12.17
C VAL A 92 -6.83 11.97 12.61
N VAL A 93 -5.71 12.69 12.65
CA VAL A 93 -4.43 12.16 13.12
C VAL A 93 -4.47 11.98 14.64
N LEU A 94 -4.18 10.76 15.12
CA LEU A 94 -4.21 10.42 16.54
C LEU A 94 -2.85 10.55 17.23
N ASP A 95 -1.78 10.47 16.45
CA ASP A 95 -0.40 10.43 16.94
C ASP A 95 0.25 11.82 16.98
N ASP A 96 1.12 12.08 17.96
CA ASP A 96 2.03 13.23 17.96
C ASP A 96 3.38 12.76 17.42
N ASN A 97 3.41 12.45 16.12
CA ASN A 97 4.55 11.74 15.55
C ASN A 97 5.77 12.65 15.35
N LYS A 98 6.96 12.09 15.54
CA LYS A 98 8.22 12.77 15.20
C LYS A 98 8.27 12.94 13.68
N ARG A 99 8.83 14.06 13.19
CA ARG A 99 8.94 14.37 11.75
C ARG A 99 9.68 13.28 10.94
N SER A 100 10.50 12.46 11.59
CA SER A 100 11.24 11.37 10.97
C SER A 100 10.45 10.06 10.86
N SER A 101 9.26 9.98 11.44
CA SER A 101 8.46 8.76 11.38
C SER A 101 7.83 8.61 10.00
N PRO A 102 7.99 7.44 9.35
CA PRO A 102 7.37 7.16 8.06
C PRO A 102 5.87 6.81 8.18
N THR A 103 5.34 6.63 9.39
CA THR A 103 3.95 6.20 9.62
C THR A 103 3.17 7.23 10.42
N ALA A 104 1.84 7.22 10.30
CA ALA A 104 0.95 8.02 11.13
C ALA A 104 -0.30 7.21 11.47
N VAL A 105 -0.77 7.31 12.71
CA VAL A 105 -2.03 6.68 13.13
C VAL A 105 -3.16 7.67 12.91
N VAL A 106 -4.20 7.24 12.21
CA VAL A 106 -5.36 8.07 11.88
C VAL A 106 -6.66 7.35 12.22
N LEU A 107 -7.70 8.12 12.54
CA LEU A 107 -9.07 7.66 12.69
C LEU A 107 -9.90 8.15 11.49
N PRO A 108 -10.43 7.26 10.63
CA PRO A 108 -11.31 7.65 9.53
C PRO A 108 -12.57 8.37 10.06
N CYS A 109 -12.97 9.44 9.38
CA CYS A 109 -14.28 10.05 9.59
C CYS A 109 -15.31 9.26 8.78
N CYS A 110 -16.30 8.68 9.45
CA CYS A 110 -17.44 7.98 8.83
C CYS A 110 -18.58 8.92 8.46
#